data_AF-A0A2S0L111-F1
#
_entry.id   AF-A0A2S0L111-F1
#
_cell.length_a   1.000
_cell.length_b   1.000
_cell.length_c   1.000
_cell.angle_alpha   90.00
_cell.angle_beta   90.00
_cell.angle_gamma   90.00
#
_symmetry.space_group_name_H-M   'P 1'
#
loop_
_entity.id
_entity.type
_entity.pdbx_description
1 polymer ?
#
loop_
_entity_poly.entity_id
_entity_poly.type
_entity_poly.pdbx_seq_one_letter_code
_entity_poly.pdbx_strand_id
1 'polypeptide(L)'
;MPGVKELTQKAEELMKKEAVLVTAAEYKDGVAERIQVYFWDEREAAMDIISKDDLVQGFPEAGAYSLTDHGLKRIEMFEGAEDMFFRIDGTHEETDCFGPLPSVRFLETVEAISQLRDKTRL
;
A
#
# COMPACT_ATOMS: atom_id res chain seq x y z
N MET A 1 -3.52 -7.59 -18.05
CA MET A 1 -2.83 -6.78 -17.05
C MET A 1 -3.14 -5.32 -17.35
N PRO A 2 -3.59 -4.54 -16.36
CA PRO A 2 -3.76 -3.09 -16.52
C PRO A 2 -2.41 -2.44 -16.87
N GLY A 3 -2.43 -1.44 -17.74
CA GLY A 3 -1.21 -0.75 -18.17
C GLY A 3 -0.67 0.20 -17.10
N VAL A 4 0.63 0.53 -17.15
CA VAL A 4 1.30 1.44 -16.21
C VAL A 4 0.51 2.74 -16.02
N LYS A 5 0.09 3.38 -17.12
CA LYS A 5 -0.68 4.63 -17.09
C LYS A 5 -2.00 4.50 -16.31
N GLU A 6 -2.71 3.39 -16.48
CA GLU A 6 -3.99 3.15 -15.80
C GLU A 6 -3.77 2.93 -14.30
N LEU A 7 -2.74 2.18 -13.94
CA LEU A 7 -2.38 1.92 -12.54
C LEU A 7 -1.90 3.18 -11.83
N THR A 8 -1.04 3.98 -12.46
CA THR A 8 -0.55 5.25 -11.91
C THR A 8 -1.70 6.24 -11.71
N GLN A 9 -2.65 6.33 -12.65
CA GLN A 9 -3.80 7.21 -12.50
C GLN A 9 -4.71 6.76 -11.34
N LYS A 10 -5.01 5.46 -11.24
CA LYS A 10 -5.81 4.94 -10.12
C LYS A 10 -5.09 5.13 -8.77
N ALA A 11 -3.78 4.93 -8.74
CA ALA A 11 -2.94 5.19 -7.58
C ALA A 11 -3.05 6.67 -7.14
N GLU A 12 -2.91 7.60 -8.08
CA GLU A 12 -3.07 9.04 -7.83
C GLU A 12 -4.46 9.37 -7.26
N GLU A 13 -5.52 8.84 -7.89
CA GLU A 13 -6.90 9.07 -7.46
C GLU A 13 -7.19 8.54 -6.06
N LEU A 14 -6.59 7.41 -5.68
CA LEU A 14 -6.71 6.85 -4.34
C LEU A 14 -5.95 7.69 -3.32
N MET A 15 -4.69 8.03 -3.60
CA MET A 15 -3.87 8.83 -2.67
C MET A 15 -4.47 10.23 -2.44
N LYS A 16 -5.03 10.87 -3.48
CA LYS A 16 -5.75 12.14 -3.34
C LYS A 16 -7.02 12.06 -2.48
N LYS A 17 -7.55 10.85 -2.28
CA LYS A 17 -8.65 10.55 -1.34
C LYS A 17 -8.13 10.09 0.02
N GLU A 18 -6.87 10.38 0.33
CA GLU A 18 -6.23 10.04 1.62
C GLU A 18 -6.05 8.51 1.83
N ALA A 19 -6.09 7.72 0.75
CA ALA A 19 -5.71 6.31 0.82
C ALA A 19 -4.19 6.15 0.78
N VAL A 20 -3.69 5.07 1.40
CA VAL A 20 -2.27 4.72 1.40
C VAL A 20 -2.02 3.59 0.41
N LEU A 21 -0.94 3.68 -0.36
CA LEU A 21 -0.50 2.64 -1.27
C LEU A 21 0.70 1.87 -0.72
N VAL A 22 0.52 0.58 -0.45
CA VAL A 22 1.62 -0.32 -0.09
C VAL A 22 2.23 -0.89 -1.37
N THR A 23 3.51 -0.64 -1.56
CA THR A 23 4.23 -1.05 -2.78
C THR A 23 5.23 -2.16 -2.53
N ALA A 24 5.76 -2.29 -1.32
CA ALA A 24 6.62 -3.39 -0.90
C ALA A 24 6.51 -3.60 0.61
N ALA A 25 6.78 -4.83 1.06
CA ALA A 25 6.96 -5.16 2.46
C ALA A 25 8.14 -6.14 2.61
N GLU A 26 8.99 -5.91 3.61
CA GLU A 26 10.06 -6.80 4.02
C GLU A 26 9.61 -7.60 5.24
N TYR A 27 9.82 -8.91 5.19
CA TYR A 27 9.40 -9.86 6.21
C TYR A 27 10.60 -10.50 6.89
N LYS A 28 10.50 -10.62 8.21
CA LYS A 28 11.44 -11.38 9.03
C LYS A 28 10.66 -12.24 10.00
N ASP A 29 10.98 -13.53 10.04
CA ASP A 29 10.32 -14.52 10.90
C ASP A 29 8.78 -14.50 10.80
N GLY A 30 8.24 -14.22 9.61
CA GLY A 30 6.79 -14.19 9.33
C GLY A 30 6.08 -12.86 9.68
N VAL A 31 6.82 -11.87 10.15
CA VAL A 31 6.31 -10.53 10.51
C VAL A 31 6.81 -9.49 9.50
N ALA A 32 5.94 -8.59 9.05
CA ALA A 32 6.40 -7.47 8.22
C ALA A 32 7.09 -6.42 9.10
N GLU A 33 8.40 -6.24 8.91
CA GLU A 33 9.19 -5.28 9.67
C GLU A 33 9.21 -3.91 9.01
N ARG A 34 9.20 -3.85 7.68
CA ARG A 34 9.33 -2.60 6.91
C ARG A 34 8.35 -2.58 5.76
N ILE A 35 7.52 -1.55 5.70
CA ILE A 35 6.46 -1.41 4.71
C ILE A 35 6.69 -0.12 3.95
N GLN A 36 6.92 -0.23 2.64
CA GLN A 36 7.07 0.92 1.77
C GLN A 36 5.68 1.42 1.35
N VAL A 37 5.35 2.62 1.77
CA VAL A 37 4.06 3.27 1.53
C VAL A 37 4.21 4.50 0.65
N TYR A 38 3.19 4.78 -0.15
CA TYR A 38 3.00 6.05 -0.83
C TYR A 38 1.68 6.68 -0.39
N PHE A 39 1.69 8.00 -0.21
CA PHE A 39 0.52 8.80 0.15
C PHE A 39 0.61 10.17 -0.52
N TRP A 40 -0.51 10.88 -0.57
CA TRP A 40 -0.54 12.24 -1.10
C TRP A 40 -0.18 13.22 0.01
N ASP A 41 0.92 13.95 -0.15
CA ASP A 41 1.35 14.98 0.77
C ASP A 41 1.37 16.34 0.07
N GLU A 42 0.54 17.26 0.56
CA GLU A 42 0.23 18.61 0.05
C GLU A 42 -0.05 18.70 -1.47
N ARG A 43 0.93 18.36 -2.30
CA ARG A 43 0.95 18.49 -3.76
C ARG A 43 1.67 17.34 -4.47
N GLU A 44 2.25 16.37 -3.80
CA GLU A 44 2.97 15.28 -4.46
C GLU A 44 2.78 13.93 -3.80
N ALA A 45 3.12 12.86 -4.52
CA ALA A 45 3.20 11.54 -3.92
C ALA A 45 4.50 11.45 -3.08
N ALA A 46 4.34 11.33 -1.78
CA ALA A 46 5.43 11.09 -0.84
C ALA A 46 5.60 9.58 -0.63
N MET A 47 6.84 9.17 -0.37
CA MET A 47 7.20 7.80 -0.02
C MET A 47 7.76 7.76 1.39
N ASP A 48 7.33 6.78 2.17
CA ASP A 48 7.90 6.50 3.49
C ASP A 48 8.06 4.99 3.72
N ILE A 49 8.90 4.62 4.68
CA ILE A 49 9.10 3.26 5.13
C ILE A 49 8.70 3.19 6.60
N ILE A 50 7.57 2.55 6.86
CA ILE A 50 6.96 2.48 8.18
C ILE A 50 7.00 1.05 8.73
N SER A 51 6.80 0.90 10.04
CA SER A 51 6.61 -0.40 10.66
C SER A 51 5.16 -0.91 10.52
N LYS A 52 4.93 -2.17 10.89
CA LYS A 52 3.58 -2.72 11.07
C LYS A 52 2.73 -1.85 12.00
N ASP A 53 3.28 -1.54 13.17
CA ASP A 53 2.54 -0.87 14.24
C ASP A 53 2.12 0.54 13.82
N ASP A 54 3.00 1.24 13.08
CA ASP A 54 2.67 2.55 12.51
C ASP A 54 1.50 2.45 11.52
N LEU A 55 1.47 1.41 10.68
CA LEU A 55 0.37 1.19 9.74
C LEU A 55 -0.94 0.83 10.45
N VAL A 56 -0.88 0.08 11.56
CA VAL A 56 -2.05 -0.24 12.39
C VAL A 56 -2.59 1.03 13.06
N GLN A 57 -1.73 1.82 13.68
CA GLN A 57 -2.10 3.03 14.42
C GLN A 57 -2.59 4.13 13.48
N GLY A 58 -2.00 4.24 12.28
CA GLY A 58 -2.31 5.23 11.26
C GLY A 58 -3.15 4.68 10.10
N PHE A 59 -3.90 3.58 10.29
CA PHE A 59 -4.61 2.96 9.18
C PHE A 59 -5.62 3.94 8.56
N PRO A 60 -5.49 4.28 7.27
CA PRO A 60 -6.30 5.35 6.66
C PRO A 60 -7.77 4.96 6.56
N GLU A 61 -8.67 5.91 6.84
CA GLU A 61 -10.13 5.70 6.72
C GLU A 61 -10.54 5.36 5.28
N ALA A 62 -9.90 5.99 4.30
CA ALA A 62 -10.06 5.68 2.87
C ALA A 62 -9.50 4.29 2.48
N GLY A 63 -8.75 3.66 3.36
CA GLY A 63 -8.19 2.32 3.21
C GLY A 63 -6.76 2.31 2.68
N ALA A 64 -6.06 1.22 2.94
CA ALA A 64 -4.76 0.92 2.35
C ALA A 64 -4.94 -0.01 1.14
N TYR A 65 -4.11 0.15 0.12
CA TYR A 65 -4.17 -0.64 -1.11
C TYR A 65 -2.80 -1.14 -1.50
N SER A 66 -2.69 -2.40 -1.88
CA SER A 66 -1.47 -2.99 -2.39
C SER A 66 -1.41 -2.93 -3.91
N LEU A 67 -0.28 -2.52 -4.46
CA LEU A 67 -0.01 -2.64 -5.89
C LEU A 67 0.39 -4.08 -6.23
N THR A 68 -0.41 -4.76 -7.03
CA THR A 68 -0.19 -6.15 -7.47
C THR A 68 -0.04 -6.24 -8.99
N ASP A 69 0.38 -7.39 -9.50
CA ASP A 69 0.43 -7.71 -10.92
C ASP A 69 -0.94 -7.76 -11.61
N HIS A 70 -1.99 -7.95 -10.81
CA HIS A 70 -3.38 -7.87 -11.22
C HIS A 70 -3.99 -6.47 -11.00
N GLY A 71 -3.22 -5.52 -10.47
CA GLY A 71 -3.63 -4.14 -10.22
C GLY A 71 -3.69 -3.77 -8.72
N LEU A 72 -4.44 -2.72 -8.38
CA LEU A 72 -4.56 -2.25 -6.99
C LEU A 72 -5.60 -3.09 -6.25
N LYS A 73 -5.20 -3.73 -5.15
CA LYS A 73 -6.09 -4.49 -4.28
C LYS A 73 -6.19 -3.83 -2.91
N ARG A 74 -7.40 -3.71 -2.37
CA ARG A 74 -7.58 -3.19 -1.01
C ARG A 74 -6.97 -4.16 -0.01
N ILE A 75 -6.28 -3.60 0.98
CA ILE A 75 -5.79 -4.32 2.14
C ILE A 75 -6.90 -4.29 3.18
N GLU A 76 -7.33 -5.46 3.62
CA GLU A 76 -8.22 -5.63 4.76
C GLU A 76 -7.38 -5.76 6.03
N MET A 77 -7.84 -5.14 7.11
CA MET A 77 -7.25 -5.25 8.44
C MET A 77 -8.27 -5.92 9.36
N PHE A 78 -7.86 -6.93 10.13
CA PHE A 78 -8.72 -7.62 11.08
C PHE A 78 -7.97 -7.98 12.37
N GLU A 79 -8.72 -8.13 13.46
CA GLU A 79 -8.21 -8.55 14.77
C GLU A 79 -8.17 -10.09 14.83
N GLY A 80 -7.01 -10.65 15.16
CA GLY A 80 -6.84 -12.07 15.45
C GLY A 80 -6.54 -12.32 16.93
N ALA A 81 -6.26 -13.57 17.29
CA ALA A 81 -6.08 -13.96 18.69
C ALA A 81 -4.92 -13.27 19.43
N GLU A 82 -3.81 -12.98 18.74
CA GLU A 82 -2.59 -12.42 19.36
C GLU A 82 -2.23 -11.01 18.85
N ASP A 83 -2.74 -10.61 17.68
CA ASP A 83 -2.30 -9.39 16.99
C ASP A 83 -3.31 -8.93 15.90
N MET A 84 -3.05 -7.79 15.26
CA MET A 84 -3.73 -7.33 14.05
C MET A 84 -3.11 -7.97 12.81
N PHE A 85 -3.97 -8.37 11.87
CA PHE A 85 -3.59 -9.04 10.64
C PHE A 85 -4.09 -8.27 9.41
N PHE A 86 -3.31 -8.36 8.32
CA PHE A 86 -3.63 -7.70 7.04
C PHE A 86 -3.78 -8.71 5.91
N ARG A 87 -4.69 -8.51 4.96
CA ARG A 87 -4.88 -9.41 3.80
C ARG A 87 -5.29 -8.67 2.53
N ILE A 88 -4.93 -9.23 1.38
CA ILE A 88 -5.28 -8.69 0.05
C ILE A 88 -6.15 -9.66 -0.78
N ASP A 89 -6.44 -10.83 -0.24
CA ASP A 89 -7.19 -11.91 -0.91
C ASP A 89 -8.58 -12.17 -0.27
N GLY A 90 -8.92 -11.43 0.78
CA GLY A 90 -10.21 -11.54 1.47
C GLY A 90 -10.32 -12.75 2.40
N THR A 91 -9.21 -13.45 2.67
CA THR A 91 -9.17 -14.50 3.70
C THR A 91 -9.00 -13.89 5.09
N HIS A 92 -9.46 -14.58 6.15
CA HIS A 92 -9.23 -14.21 7.56
C HIS A 92 -8.60 -15.39 8.30
N GLU A 93 -7.50 -15.90 7.76
CA GLU A 93 -6.69 -16.94 8.41
C GLU A 93 -5.59 -16.27 9.25
N GLU A 94 -5.35 -16.76 10.48
CA GLU A 94 -4.29 -16.26 11.38
C GLU A 94 -2.89 -16.82 11.03
N THR A 95 -2.63 -17.05 9.75
CA THR A 95 -1.39 -17.64 9.23
C THR A 95 -0.49 -16.55 8.65
N ASP A 96 0.63 -16.24 9.30
CA ASP A 96 1.53 -15.13 8.97
C ASP A 96 0.87 -13.74 9.13
N CYS A 97 1.47 -12.88 9.96
CA CYS A 97 0.91 -11.61 10.47
C CYS A 97 0.31 -10.68 9.40
N PHE A 98 0.72 -10.82 8.14
CA PHE A 98 0.28 -9.99 7.02
C PHE A 98 -0.21 -10.81 5.82
N GLY A 99 -0.13 -12.15 5.89
CA GLY A 99 -0.23 -12.98 4.71
C GLY A 99 0.86 -12.57 3.72
N PRO A 100 0.85 -13.07 2.48
CA PRO A 100 1.75 -12.58 1.47
C PRO A 100 1.28 -11.20 1.00
N LEU A 101 1.66 -10.12 1.71
CA LEU A 101 1.74 -8.83 1.02
C LEU A 101 2.69 -9.05 -0.15
N PRO A 102 2.32 -8.56 -1.32
CA PRO A 102 3.01 -8.95 -2.51
C PRO A 102 4.36 -8.21 -2.45
N SER A 103 5.45 -8.95 -2.71
CA SER A 103 6.83 -8.49 -2.66
C SER A 103 7.17 -7.52 -3.82
N VAL A 104 6.23 -6.67 -4.21
CA VAL A 104 6.01 -6.31 -5.61
C VAL A 104 7.07 -5.40 -6.17
N ARG A 105 7.59 -5.84 -7.32
CA ARG A 105 8.46 -5.10 -8.22
C ARG A 105 7.68 -4.69 -9.47
N PHE A 106 7.01 -3.53 -9.43
CA PHE A 106 6.69 -2.77 -10.65
C PHE A 106 7.55 -1.51 -10.66
N LEU A 107 8.81 -1.64 -11.06
CA LEU A 107 9.74 -0.51 -11.11
C LEU A 107 9.13 0.66 -11.89
N GLU A 108 8.59 0.42 -13.08
CA GLU A 108 8.02 1.47 -13.93
C GLU A 108 6.79 2.16 -13.30
N THR A 109 5.87 1.42 -12.67
CA THR A 109 4.68 2.01 -12.04
C THR A 109 5.04 2.75 -10.75
N VAL A 110 5.94 2.19 -9.94
CA VAL A 110 6.45 2.83 -8.72
C VAL A 110 7.22 4.09 -9.06
N GLU A 111 8.08 4.06 -10.08
CA GLU A 111 8.78 5.23 -10.61
C GLU A 111 7.79 6.29 -11.09
N ALA A 112 6.76 5.90 -11.84
CA ALA A 112 5.73 6.82 -12.30
C ALA A 112 4.94 7.45 -11.13
N ILE A 113 4.61 6.66 -10.09
CA ILE A 113 3.96 7.15 -8.87
C ILE A 113 4.87 8.15 -8.15
N SER A 114 6.16 7.85 -8.00
CA SER A 114 7.13 8.73 -7.32
C SER A 114 7.32 10.10 -7.99
N GLN A 115 6.90 10.24 -9.25
CA GLN A 115 6.99 11.47 -10.03
C GLN A 115 5.67 12.26 -10.03
N LEU A 116 4.62 11.76 -9.38
CA LEU A 116 3.32 12.41 -9.34
C LEU A 116 3.38 13.70 -8.52
N ARG A 117 2.94 14.79 -9.16
CA ARG A 117 2.85 16.14 -8.59
C ARG A 117 1.62 16.84 -9.13
N ASP A 118 0.96 17.64 -8.29
CA ASP A 118 -0.11 18.55 -8.68
C ASP A 118 0.48 19.68 -9.54
N LYS A 119 0.22 19.64 -10.85
CA LYS A 119 0.67 20.67 -11.81
C LYS A 119 -0.31 21.85 -11.92
N THR A 120 -1.45 21.79 -11.25
CA THR A 120 -2.57 22.73 -11.41
C THR A 120 -2.58 23.89 -10.41
N ARG A 121 -1.73 23.84 -9.37
CA ARG A 121 -1.57 24.93 -8.39
C ARG A 121 -0.11 25.41 -8.36
N LEU A 122 0.18 26.39 -9.23
CA LEU A 122 1.41 27.20 -9.23
C LEU A 122 1.40 28.19 -8.05
#